data_AF-A0A4Y2GYB7-F1
#
_entry.id   AF-A0A4Y2GYB7-F1
#
_cell.length_a   1.000
_cell.length_b   1.000
_cell.length_c   1.000
_cell.angle_alpha   90.00
_cell.angle_beta   90.00
_cell.angle_gamma   90.00
#
_symmetry.space_group_name_H-M   'P 1'
#
loop_
_entity.id
_entity.type
_entity.pdbx_description
1 polymer ?
#
loop_
_entity_poly.entity_id
_entity_poly.type
_entity_poly.pdbx_seq_one_letter_code
_entity_poly.pdbx_strand_id
1 'polypeptide(L)'
;MWLLNIGSGNLPEISGLPCDSIEIPHQMVVEENLIYSETLNDMEVEQLRKRVILAPTNKKTLEINQSIIAKLQNEPHTFYSSDSIISEDQNDLQNYPPEFLHALTP
;
A
#
# COMPACT_ATOMS: atom_id res chain seq x y z
N MET A 1 11.86 13.76 -10.44
CA MET A 1 11.73 12.49 -9.69
C MET A 1 10.54 11.74 -10.30
N TRP A 2 10.76 10.67 -11.08
CA TRP A 2 9.70 10.04 -11.89
C TRP A 2 8.53 9.47 -11.06
N LEU A 3 8.84 8.83 -9.93
CA LEU A 3 7.82 8.31 -9.00
C LEU A 3 6.92 9.40 -8.40
N LEU A 4 7.46 10.59 -8.13
CA LEU A 4 6.65 11.72 -7.65
C LEU A 4 5.72 12.22 -8.76
N ASN A 5 6.18 12.25 -10.00
CA ASN A 5 5.34 12.64 -11.13
C ASN A 5 4.19 11.65 -11.37
N ILE A 6 4.39 10.35 -11.11
CA ILE A 6 3.31 9.36 -11.06
C ILE A 6 2.27 9.74 -10.00
N GLY A 7 2.72 9.91 -8.75
CA GLY A 7 1.79 10.14 -7.63
C GLY A 7 1.04 11.45 -7.74
N SER A 8 1.62 12.44 -8.42
CA SER A 8 0.99 13.74 -8.70
C SER A 8 0.16 13.78 -9.98
N GLY A 9 0.10 12.69 -10.77
CA GLY A 9 -0.63 12.68 -12.05
C GLY A 9 -0.01 13.59 -13.14
N ASN A 10 1.28 13.91 -13.02
CA ASN A 10 1.99 14.83 -13.93
C ASN A 10 2.75 14.09 -15.05
N LEU A 11 2.36 12.85 -15.35
CA LEU A 11 2.96 12.10 -16.47
C LEU A 11 2.28 12.49 -17.80
N PRO A 12 3.04 12.56 -18.90
CA PRO A 12 2.47 12.80 -20.22
C PRO A 12 1.60 11.61 -20.65
N GLU A 13 0.50 11.91 -21.34
CA GLU A 13 -0.31 10.88 -21.99
C GLU A 13 0.44 10.24 -23.15
N ILE A 14 0.33 8.92 -23.28
CA ILE A 14 0.99 8.16 -24.33
C ILE A 14 -0.01 7.96 -25.47
N SER A 15 0.28 8.55 -26.63
CA SER A 15 -0.60 8.48 -27.80
C SER A 15 -0.86 7.02 -28.21
N GLY A 16 -2.13 6.64 -28.33
CA GLY A 16 -2.53 5.29 -28.75
C GLY A 16 -2.65 4.27 -27.62
N LEU A 17 -2.43 4.67 -26.36
CA LEU A 17 -2.70 3.84 -25.17
C LEU A 17 -3.86 4.41 -24.34
N PRO A 18 -4.48 3.59 -23.48
CA PRO A 18 -5.46 4.06 -22.49
C PRO A 18 -4.89 5.15 -21.57
N CYS A 19 -5.74 6.05 -21.05
CA CYS A 19 -5.33 7.21 -20.25
C CYS A 19 -4.71 6.86 -18.88
N ASP A 20 -4.83 5.61 -18.44
CA ASP A 20 -4.21 5.05 -17.24
C ASP A 20 -2.84 4.39 -17.51
N SER A 21 -2.34 4.49 -18.74
CA SER A 21 -1.05 3.92 -19.14
C SER A 21 0.11 4.83 -18.77
N ILE A 22 1.18 4.22 -18.26
CA ILE A 22 2.42 4.89 -17.87
C ILE A 22 3.62 4.25 -18.58
N GLU A 23 4.61 5.06 -18.96
CA GLU A 23 5.88 4.57 -19.51
C GLU A 23 6.90 4.42 -18.39
N ILE A 24 7.35 3.19 -18.15
CA ILE A 24 8.38 2.89 -17.15
C ILE A 24 9.76 3.15 -17.79
N PRO A 25 10.61 4.01 -17.21
CA PRO A 25 11.95 4.25 -17.72
C PRO A 25 12.75 2.96 -17.79
N HIS A 26 13.45 2.72 -18.91
CA HIS A 26 14.22 1.49 -19.15
C HIS A 26 15.22 1.16 -18.02
N GLN A 27 15.83 2.17 -17.41
CA GLN A 27 16.74 2.04 -16.26
C GLN A 27 16.06 1.53 -14.97
N MET A 28 14.73 1.53 -14.92
CA MET A 28 13.91 0.99 -13.83
C MET A 28 13.34 -0.39 -14.16
N VAL A 29 13.54 -0.86 -15.39
CA VAL A 29 13.12 -2.19 -15.84
C VAL A 29 14.30 -3.14 -15.64
N VAL A 30 14.05 -4.24 -14.94
CA VAL A 30 14.97 -5.37 -14.86
C VAL A 30 14.26 -6.54 -15.51
N GLU A 31 14.91 -7.19 -16.48
CA GLU A 31 14.34 -8.30 -17.26
C GLU A 31 14.20 -9.60 -16.44
N GLU A 32 14.95 -9.71 -15.33
CA GLU A 32 14.76 -10.79 -14.37
C GLU A 32 13.43 -10.62 -13.65
N ASN A 33 12.79 -11.75 -13.29
CA ASN A 33 11.68 -11.75 -12.34
C ASN A 33 12.17 -11.20 -10.99
N LEU A 34 12.21 -9.87 -10.85
CA LEU A 34 12.35 -9.18 -9.56
C LEU A 34 11.21 -9.53 -8.61
N ILE A 35 10.16 -10.15 -9.14
CA ILE A 35 9.02 -10.63 -8.40
C ILE A 35 9.33 -12.06 -7.96
N TYR A 36 9.62 -12.19 -6.65
CA TYR A 36 9.61 -13.39 -5.82
C TYR A 36 10.88 -14.24 -5.74
N SER A 37 11.74 -13.93 -4.78
CA SER A 37 11.71 -14.56 -3.43
C SER A 37 13.11 -14.61 -2.82
N GLU A 38 14.13 -14.96 -3.59
CA GLU A 38 15.50 -15.08 -3.07
C GLU A 38 16.06 -13.73 -2.64
N THR A 39 16.06 -12.72 -3.51
CA THR A 39 16.62 -11.40 -3.18
C THR A 39 15.88 -10.68 -2.05
N LEU A 40 14.57 -10.84 -1.91
CA LEU A 40 13.82 -10.27 -0.78
C LEU A 40 13.98 -11.09 0.50
N ASN A 41 14.18 -12.41 0.43
CA ASN A 41 14.45 -13.27 1.58
C ASN A 41 15.82 -13.00 2.18
N ASP A 42 16.79 -12.66 1.34
CA ASP A 42 18.17 -12.42 1.76
C ASP A 42 18.41 -10.98 2.24
N MET A 43 17.44 -10.08 2.05
CA MET A 43 17.54 -8.69 2.50
C MET A 43 17.25 -8.54 3.99
N GLU A 44 18.15 -7.86 4.69
CA GLU A 44 17.95 -7.46 6.09
C GLU A 44 16.77 -6.48 6.24
N VAL A 45 16.10 -6.55 7.39
CA VAL A 45 14.96 -5.70 7.75
C VAL A 45 15.29 -4.20 7.63
N GLU A 46 16.51 -3.79 7.98
CA GLU A 46 16.96 -2.40 7.88
C GLU A 46 17.08 -1.90 6.43
N GLN A 47 17.36 -2.80 5.49
CA GLN A 47 17.36 -2.45 4.07
C GLN A 47 15.93 -2.36 3.52
N LEU A 48 15.02 -3.23 3.98
CA LEU A 48 13.61 -3.20 3.62
C LEU A 48 12.91 -1.93 4.11
N ARG A 49 13.26 -1.45 5.32
CA ARG A 49 12.72 -0.19 5.90
C ARG A 49 12.94 1.05 5.04
N LYS A 50 13.96 1.06 4.19
CA LYS A 50 14.32 2.21 3.35
C LYS A 50 13.77 2.13 1.93
N ARG A 51 12.94 1.14 1.62
CA ARG A 51 12.45 0.87 0.26
C ARG A 51 10.93 0.84 0.19
N VAL A 52 10.41 1.21 -0.96
CA VAL A 52 9.01 1.03 -1.35
C VAL A 52 8.98 -0.01 -2.46
N ILE A 53 8.11 -1.02 -2.31
CA ILE A 53 7.87 -2.04 -3.31
C ILE A 53 6.53 -1.74 -3.97
N LEU A 54 6.54 -1.55 -5.29
CA LEU A 54 5.34 -1.32 -6.09
C LEU A 54 4.96 -2.60 -6.81
N ALA A 55 3.68 -2.95 -6.78
CA ALA A 55 3.15 -4.09 -7.52
C ALA A 55 1.93 -3.66 -8.37
N PRO A 56 1.68 -4.32 -9.51
CA PRO A 56 0.59 -3.93 -10.42
C PRO A 56 -0.83 -4.06 -9.84
N THR A 57 -1.01 -4.88 -8.79
CA THR A 57 -2.34 -5.14 -8.19
C THR A 57 -2.27 -5.15 -6.67
N ASN A 58 -3.35 -4.71 -6.02
CA ASN A 58 -3.49 -4.75 -4.56
C ASN A 58 -3.32 -6.18 -4.01
N LYS A 59 -3.78 -7.19 -4.73
CA LYS A 59 -3.58 -8.60 -4.36
C LYS A 59 -2.09 -8.94 -4.25
N LYS A 60 -1.29 -8.55 -5.26
CA LYS A 60 0.16 -8.77 -5.22
C LYS A 60 0.86 -7.94 -4.16
N THR A 61 0.44 -6.70 -3.95
CA THR A 61 0.93 -5.87 -2.84
C THR A 61 0.67 -6.54 -1.48
N LEU A 62 -0.53 -7.10 -1.28
CA LEU A 62 -0.91 -7.76 -0.03
C LEU A 62 -0.06 -9.02 0.22
N GLU A 63 0.12 -9.87 -0.79
CA GLU A 63 0.95 -11.08 -0.69
C GLU A 63 2.41 -10.74 -0.31
N ILE A 64 2.96 -9.65 -0.90
CA ILE A 64 4.32 -9.16 -0.58
C ILE A 64 4.38 -8.62 0.85
N ASN A 65 3.41 -7.80 1.26
CA ASN A 65 3.37 -7.22 2.60
C ASN A 65 3.32 -8.32 3.67
N GLN A 66 2.51 -9.35 3.47
CA GLN A 66 2.43 -10.50 4.38
C GLN A 66 3.76 -11.25 4.49
N SER A 67 4.45 -11.47 3.36
CA SER A 67 5.77 -12.11 3.33
C SER A 67 6.84 -11.31 4.09
N ILE A 68 6.81 -9.97 3.98
CA ILE A 68 7.73 -9.09 4.71
C ILE A 68 7.43 -9.10 6.20
N ILE A 69 6.15 -8.99 6.59
CA ILE A 69 5.74 -9.03 8.00
C ILE A 69 6.17 -10.34 8.65
N ALA A 70 6.03 -11.48 7.96
CA ALA A 70 6.44 -12.79 8.46
C ALA A 70 7.96 -12.92 8.72
N LYS A 71 8.79 -12.07 8.12
CA LYS A 71 10.25 -12.03 8.37
C LYS A 71 10.63 -11.16 9.56
N LEU A 72 9.76 -10.25 9.99
CA LEU A 72 10.04 -9.42 11.15
C LEU A 72 10.05 -10.32 12.39
N GLN A 73 11.18 -10.38 13.09
CA GLN A 73 11.36 -11.23 14.28
C GLN A 73 10.60 -10.74 15.52
N ASN A 74 9.80 -9.67 15.39
CA ASN A 74 9.06 -9.06 16.48
C ASN A 74 7.70 -9.75 16.65
N GLU A 75 7.10 -9.55 17.83
CA GLU A 75 5.73 -9.99 18.07
C GLU A 75 4.77 -9.28 17.08
N PRO A 76 3.94 -10.03 16.33
CA PRO A 76 2.99 -9.44 15.41
C PRO A 76 1.88 -8.74 16.20
N HIS A 77 1.53 -7.53 15.80
CA HIS A 77 0.39 -6.80 16.34
C HIS A 77 -0.65 -6.59 15.23
N THR A 78 -1.88 -7.02 15.49
CA THR A 78 -2.99 -6.91 14.53
C THR A 78 -3.93 -5.82 15.00
N PHE A 79 -4.13 -4.81 14.17
CA PHE A 79 -5.13 -3.78 14.39
C PHE A 79 -6.35 -4.09 13.53
N TYR A 80 -7.52 -4.14 14.15
CA TYR A 80 -8.79 -4.30 13.45
C TYR A 80 -9.40 -2.92 13.20
N SER A 81 -10.01 -2.73 12.04
CA SER A 81 -10.87 -1.57 11.83
C SER A 81 -12.09 -1.66 12.75
N SER A 82 -12.63 -0.51 13.11
CA SER A 82 -13.90 -0.42 13.84
C SER A 82 -14.85 0.44 13.03
N ASP A 83 -16.02 -0.13 12.73
CA ASP A 83 -17.10 0.54 11.98
C ASP A 83 -18.04 1.31 12.93
N SER A 84 -17.72 1.35 14.22
CA SER A 84 -18.47 2.05 15.26
C SER A 84 -17.52 2.58 16.34
N ILE A 85 -17.94 3.57 17.12
CA ILE A 85 -17.17 3.95 18.30
C ILE A 85 -17.21 2.85 19.37
N ILE A 86 -16.13 2.74 20.14
CA ILE A 86 -16.06 1.89 21.33
C ILE A 86 -16.02 2.84 22.53
N SER A 87 -17.17 3.02 23.20
CA SER A 87 -17.30 3.85 24.41
C SER A 87 -18.23 3.18 25.41
N GLU A 88 -17.93 3.36 26.70
CA GLU A 88 -18.81 2.94 27.80
C GLU A 88 -19.88 4.01 28.10
N ASP A 89 -19.73 5.23 27.57
CA ASP A 89 -20.71 6.30 27.72
C ASP A 89 -21.85 6.14 26.69
N GLN A 90 -23.08 6.03 27.20
CA GLN A 90 -24.28 5.93 26.37
C GLN A 90 -24.55 7.20 25.56
N ASN A 91 -24.08 8.36 26.02
CA ASN A 91 -24.17 9.60 25.25
C ASN A 91 -23.27 9.56 24.01
N ASP A 92 -22.06 9.01 24.14
CA ASP A 92 -21.16 8.87 22.99
C ASP A 92 -21.80 7.95 21.93
N LEU A 93 -22.38 6.83 22.35
CA LEU A 93 -23.06 5.89 21.46
C LEU A 93 -24.25 6.52 20.72
N GLN A 94 -24.94 7.49 21.33
CA GLN A 94 -26.01 8.25 20.68
C GLN A 94 -25.50 9.37 19.76
N ASN A 95 -24.40 10.02 20.14
CA ASN A 95 -23.84 11.16 19.40
C ASN A 95 -23.03 10.73 18.17
N TYR A 96 -22.47 9.52 18.18
CA TYR A 96 -21.62 9.00 17.10
C TYR A 96 -22.15 7.67 16.54
N PRO A 97 -23.37 7.66 15.98
CA PRO A 97 -23.90 6.47 15.35
C PRO A 97 -23.09 6.13 14.08
N PRO A 98 -23.06 4.86 13.63
CA PRO A 98 -22.29 4.44 12.46
C PRO A 98 -22.61 5.24 11.19
N GLU A 99 -23.87 5.66 11.01
CA GLU A 99 -24.30 6.49 9.88
C GLU A 99 -23.60 7.85 9.85
N PHE A 100 -23.32 8.42 11.03
CA PHE A 100 -22.54 9.65 11.17
C PHE A 100 -21.06 9.40 10.85
N LEU A 101 -20.48 8.31 11.36
CA LEU A 101 -19.08 7.93 11.10
C LEU A 101 -18.83 7.58 9.62
N HIS A 102 -19.82 7.00 8.96
CA HIS A 102 -19.75 6.60 7.56
C HIS A 102 -20.17 7.70 6.58
N ALA A 103 -20.61 8.85 7.09
CA ALA A 103 -20.95 9.98 6.23
C ALA A 103 -19.67 10.53 5.57
N LEU A 104 -19.64 10.57 4.24
CA LEU A 104 -18.52 11.09 3.44
C LEU A 104 -18.42 12.62 3.45
N THR A 105 -19.11 13.29 4.37
CA THR A 105 -19.05 14.75 4.53
C THR A 105 -17.96 15.10 5.54
N PRO A 106 -16.93 15.89 5.14
CA PRO A 106 -15.87 16.33 6.04
C PRO A 106 -16.38 17.25 7.16
#